data_AF-A0A2D7U7K8-F1
#
_entry.id   AF-A0A2D7U7K8-F1
#
_cell.length_a   1.000
_cell.length_b   1.000
_cell.length_c   1.000
_cell.angle_alpha   90.00
_cell.angle_beta   90.00
_cell.angle_gamma   90.00
#
_symmetry.space_group_name_H-M   'P 1'
#
loop_
_entity.id
_entity.type
_entity.pdbx_description
1 polymer ?
#
loop_
_entity_poly.entity_id
_entity_poly.type
_entity_poly.pdbx_seq_one_letter_code
_entity_poly.pdbx_strand_id
1 'polypeptide(L)'
;MRNKFFNFIALVFFLTLGANAQPEQGKDYELIPTDLIQGQSITEVFGYWCNACFSFESTVQKIKEQRADVVVVQIPAGNEVYARLYYTIIALDLGEEAHLNVYKDIQLLRKNLNSKNDVLEFAKRHGYDDTKFMNVYNSFGIGIKAQNALRTVRSLGNAGVLEGVPTIVINGKYKFRRTGDVQRNIDNMLFLYDN
;
A
#
# COMPACT_ATOMS: atom_id res chain seq x y z
N MET A 1 -46.05 26.66 -54.51
CA MET A 1 -45.87 25.33 -53.88
C MET A 1 -44.43 25.26 -53.38
N ARG A 2 -44.20 25.30 -52.05
CA ARG A 2 -42.86 25.40 -51.45
C ARG A 2 -42.65 24.19 -50.54
N ASN A 3 -41.88 23.23 -51.03
CA ASN A 3 -41.55 21.99 -50.32
C ASN A 3 -40.65 22.31 -49.12
N LYS A 4 -41.09 21.93 -47.92
CA LYS A 4 -40.26 21.94 -46.71
C LYS A 4 -39.70 20.52 -46.51
N PHE A 5 -38.46 20.31 -46.91
CA PHE A 5 -37.67 19.15 -46.49
C PHE A 5 -37.11 19.45 -45.09
N PHE A 6 -37.70 18.81 -44.08
CA PHE A 6 -37.22 18.89 -42.71
C PHE A 6 -36.41 17.61 -42.45
N ASN A 7 -35.07 17.70 -42.59
CA ASN A 7 -34.17 16.61 -42.21
C ASN A 7 -34.05 16.56 -40.69
N PHE A 8 -34.67 15.57 -40.07
CA PHE A 8 -34.49 15.25 -38.65
C PHE A 8 -33.37 14.21 -38.53
N ILE A 9 -32.14 14.65 -38.27
CA ILE A 9 -31.05 13.77 -37.85
C ILE A 9 -31.24 13.52 -36.35
N ALA A 10 -31.73 12.34 -35.99
CA ALA A 10 -31.79 11.90 -34.60
C ALA A 10 -30.40 11.42 -34.17
N LEU A 11 -29.69 12.26 -33.42
CA LEU A 11 -28.43 11.92 -32.77
C LEU A 11 -28.75 11.09 -31.52
N VAL A 12 -28.70 9.76 -31.62
CA VAL A 12 -28.82 8.86 -30.47
C VAL A 12 -27.49 8.89 -29.71
N PHE A 13 -27.44 9.67 -28.64
CA PHE A 13 -26.36 9.61 -27.65
C PHE A 13 -26.49 8.31 -26.86
N PHE A 14 -25.72 7.29 -27.21
CA PHE A 14 -25.51 6.13 -26.34
C PHE A 14 -24.68 6.60 -25.14
N LEU A 15 -25.36 6.96 -24.04
CA LEU A 15 -24.73 7.09 -22.73
C LEU A 15 -24.29 5.69 -22.30
N THR A 16 -23.05 5.33 -22.62
CA THR A 16 -22.38 4.20 -21.96
C THR A 16 -22.13 4.62 -20.52
N LEU A 17 -23.11 4.39 -19.64
CA LEU A 17 -22.86 4.28 -18.21
C LEU A 17 -21.88 3.12 -18.06
N GLY A 18 -20.60 3.44 -17.81
CA GLY A 18 -19.60 2.47 -17.42
C GLY A 18 -20.02 1.86 -16.09
N ALA A 19 -20.78 0.77 -16.14
CA ALA A 19 -21.09 -0.03 -14.97
C ALA A 19 -19.81 -0.79 -14.59
N ASN A 20 -18.97 -0.17 -13.76
CA ASN A 20 -17.98 -0.93 -13.01
C ASN A 20 -18.76 -1.85 -12.07
N ALA A 21 -18.71 -3.16 -12.33
CA ALA A 21 -19.33 -4.15 -11.46
C ALA A 21 -18.74 -3.99 -10.05
N GLN A 22 -19.62 -3.98 -9.03
CA GLN A 22 -19.20 -3.92 -7.64
C GLN A 22 -18.31 -5.13 -7.29
N PRO A 23 -17.37 -4.99 -6.34
CA PRO A 23 -16.51 -6.10 -5.94
C PRO A 23 -17.33 -7.26 -5.34
N GLU A 24 -17.03 -8.48 -5.75
CA GLU A 24 -17.73 -9.69 -5.34
C GLU A 24 -16.92 -10.47 -4.29
N GLN A 25 -17.57 -10.89 -3.19
CA GLN A 25 -16.96 -11.77 -2.20
C GLN A 25 -16.58 -13.12 -2.84
N GLY A 26 -15.42 -13.66 -2.49
CA GLY A 26 -14.88 -14.88 -3.06
C GLY A 26 -14.20 -14.69 -4.42
N LYS A 27 -14.24 -13.48 -4.98
CA LYS A 27 -13.56 -13.11 -6.23
C LYS A 27 -12.61 -11.94 -6.04
N ASP A 28 -13.14 -10.77 -5.66
CA ASP A 28 -12.37 -9.54 -5.48
C ASP A 28 -11.92 -9.35 -4.02
N TYR A 29 -12.58 -10.01 -3.05
CA TYR A 29 -12.17 -9.98 -1.65
C TYR A 29 -12.68 -11.20 -0.85
N GLU A 30 -12.19 -11.35 0.38
CA GLU A 30 -12.69 -12.28 1.39
C GLU A 30 -12.95 -11.56 2.71
N LEU A 31 -13.88 -12.06 3.52
CA LEU A 31 -14.07 -11.59 4.89
C LEU A 31 -13.03 -12.21 5.82
N ILE A 32 -12.52 -11.41 6.75
CA ILE A 32 -11.57 -11.85 7.78
C ILE A 32 -12.08 -11.50 9.19
N PRO A 33 -11.53 -12.12 10.25
CA PRO A 33 -11.80 -11.69 11.62
C PRO A 33 -11.45 -10.20 11.83
N THR A 34 -12.38 -9.45 12.42
CA THR A 34 -12.34 -7.98 12.49
C THR A 34 -11.48 -7.42 13.63
N ASP A 35 -10.95 -8.28 14.50
CA ASP A 35 -10.08 -7.94 15.62
C ASP A 35 -8.59 -7.88 15.25
N LEU A 36 -8.22 -8.32 14.03
CA LEU A 36 -6.83 -8.42 13.59
C LEU A 36 -6.21 -7.07 13.19
N ILE A 37 -7.01 -6.19 12.57
CA ILE A 37 -6.61 -4.83 12.19
C ILE A 37 -7.78 -3.90 12.55
N GLN A 38 -7.48 -2.82 13.25
CA GLN A 38 -8.48 -1.85 13.70
C GLN A 38 -8.42 -0.57 12.86
N GLY A 39 -9.56 0.12 12.77
CA GLY A 39 -9.68 1.42 12.12
C GLY A 39 -10.16 1.34 10.67
N GLN A 40 -10.54 2.51 10.15
CA GLN A 40 -10.97 2.68 8.76
C GLN A 40 -9.76 3.06 7.89
N SER A 41 -9.15 2.05 7.26
CA SER A 41 -7.95 2.22 6.45
C SER A 41 -7.89 1.19 5.32
N ILE A 42 -7.12 1.52 4.27
CA ILE A 42 -6.54 0.53 3.38
C ILE A 42 -5.17 0.17 3.95
N THR A 43 -5.05 -1.01 4.55
CA THR A 43 -3.83 -1.47 5.20
C THR A 43 -3.07 -2.44 4.30
N GLU A 44 -1.83 -2.13 3.96
CA GLU A 44 -0.92 -3.02 3.25
C GLU A 44 0.08 -3.64 4.22
N VAL A 45 0.18 -4.97 4.23
CA VAL A 45 1.37 -5.66 4.74
C VAL A 45 2.32 -5.88 3.57
N PHE A 46 3.51 -5.28 3.64
CA PHE A 46 4.48 -5.26 2.54
C PHE A 46 5.82 -5.84 2.95
N GLY A 47 6.67 -6.19 1.98
CA GLY A 47 8.07 -6.54 2.21
C GLY A 47 8.99 -5.84 1.24
N TYR A 48 10.14 -5.34 1.70
CA TYR A 48 11.09 -4.63 0.84
C TYR A 48 11.76 -5.52 -0.23
N TRP A 49 11.81 -6.84 -0.01
CA TRP A 49 12.32 -7.81 -0.98
C TRP A 49 11.32 -8.16 -2.10
N CYS A 50 10.07 -7.70 -1.98
CA CYS A 50 8.95 -8.14 -2.81
C CYS A 50 8.72 -7.17 -3.98
N ASN A 51 8.90 -7.66 -5.21
CA ASN A 51 8.72 -6.86 -6.43
C ASN A 51 7.27 -6.37 -6.61
N ALA A 52 6.29 -7.19 -6.23
CA ALA A 52 4.88 -6.81 -6.29
C ALA A 52 4.54 -5.68 -5.32
N CYS A 53 5.21 -5.63 -4.17
CA CYS A 53 5.08 -4.60 -3.15
C CYS A 53 5.69 -3.28 -3.66
N PHE A 54 6.90 -3.34 -4.25
CA PHE A 54 7.50 -2.16 -4.87
C PHE A 54 6.62 -1.60 -6.00
N SER A 55 6.02 -2.47 -6.81
CA SER A 55 5.08 -2.05 -7.85
C SER A 55 3.79 -1.44 -7.27
N PHE A 56 3.36 -1.90 -6.09
CA PHE A 56 2.14 -1.42 -5.42
C PHE A 56 2.25 0.00 -4.89
N GLU A 57 3.46 0.50 -4.63
CA GLU A 57 3.68 1.90 -4.25
C GLU A 57 3.04 2.88 -5.24
N SER A 58 3.11 2.59 -6.54
CA SER A 58 2.41 3.40 -7.56
C SER A 58 0.89 3.39 -7.42
N THR A 59 0.31 2.32 -6.88
CA THR A 59 -1.12 2.21 -6.59
C THR A 59 -1.47 3.03 -5.34
N VAL A 60 -0.63 2.98 -4.30
CA VAL A 60 -0.78 3.81 -3.09
C VAL A 60 -0.80 5.29 -3.45
N GLN A 61 0.11 5.73 -4.33
CA GLN A 61 0.13 7.12 -4.79
C GLN A 61 -1.17 7.53 -5.48
N LYS A 62 -1.62 6.72 -6.44
CA LYS A 62 -2.86 7.00 -7.16
C LYS A 62 -4.08 7.05 -6.25
N ILE A 63 -4.15 6.20 -5.22
CA ILE A 63 -5.23 6.25 -4.23
C ILE A 63 -5.21 7.61 -3.51
N LYS A 64 -4.05 8.04 -3.01
CA LYS A 64 -3.91 9.33 -2.30
C LYS A 64 -4.22 10.53 -3.19
N GLU A 65 -3.82 10.48 -4.47
CA GLU A 65 -4.12 11.51 -5.46
C GLU A 65 -5.61 11.58 -5.79
N GLN A 66 -6.28 10.43 -5.93
CA GLN A 66 -7.72 10.37 -6.26
C GLN A 66 -8.63 10.69 -5.06
N ARG A 67 -8.21 10.28 -3.85
CA ARG A 67 -9.00 10.38 -2.62
C ARG A 67 -8.10 10.73 -1.43
N ALA A 68 -7.96 12.02 -1.16
CA ALA A 68 -7.15 12.54 -0.05
C ALA A 68 -7.70 12.20 1.35
N ASP A 69 -8.99 11.83 1.44
CA ASP A 69 -9.65 11.41 2.68
C ASP A 69 -9.33 9.96 3.08
N VAL A 70 -8.81 9.16 2.15
CA VAL A 70 -8.52 7.74 2.38
C VAL A 70 -7.22 7.58 3.16
N VAL A 71 -7.31 6.89 4.30
CA VAL A 71 -6.14 6.54 5.12
C VAL A 71 -5.51 5.27 4.58
N VAL A 72 -4.28 5.37 4.07
CA VAL A 72 -3.45 4.21 3.69
C VAL A 72 -2.41 3.96 4.79
N VAL A 73 -2.40 2.74 5.33
CA VAL A 73 -1.45 2.30 6.37
C VAL A 73 -0.57 1.20 5.81
N GLN A 74 0.75 1.35 5.86
CA GLN A 74 1.67 0.28 5.46
C GLN A 74 2.37 -0.32 6.68
N ILE A 75 2.42 -1.65 6.73
CA ILE A 75 2.99 -2.45 7.82
C ILE A 75 4.13 -3.29 7.24
N PRO A 76 5.39 -3.07 7.68
CA PRO A 76 6.53 -3.82 7.18
C PRO A 76 6.53 -5.25 7.75
N ALA A 77 6.58 -6.23 6.85
CA ALA A 77 6.90 -7.61 7.16
C ALA A 77 8.42 -7.86 7.09
N GLY A 78 8.82 -9.08 7.45
CA GLY A 78 10.23 -9.50 7.45
C GLY A 78 10.83 -9.45 8.85
N ASN A 79 11.99 -8.82 8.99
CA ASN A 79 12.73 -8.75 10.24
C ASN A 79 12.63 -7.37 10.91
N GLU A 80 13.17 -7.27 12.12
CA GLU A 80 13.16 -6.01 12.86
C GLU A 80 13.96 -4.91 12.17
N VAL A 81 15.02 -5.24 11.41
CA VAL A 81 15.81 -4.24 10.68
C VAL A 81 14.96 -3.50 9.66
N TYR A 82 14.19 -4.23 8.84
CA TYR A 82 13.25 -3.62 7.89
C TYR A 82 12.17 -2.80 8.58
N ALA A 83 11.59 -3.33 9.66
CA ALA A 83 10.53 -2.64 10.37
C ALA A 83 11.03 -1.34 11.02
N ARG A 84 12.19 -1.35 11.66
CA ARG A 84 12.81 -0.15 12.23
C ARG A 84 13.20 0.86 11.15
N LEU A 85 13.73 0.39 10.01
CA LEU A 85 14.08 1.25 8.88
C LEU A 85 12.85 2.02 8.36
N TYR A 86 11.75 1.32 8.09
CA TYR A 86 10.49 1.94 7.65
C TYR A 86 9.99 3.00 8.65
N TYR A 87 9.89 2.65 9.93
CA TYR A 87 9.40 3.62 10.93
C TYR A 87 10.38 4.75 11.21
N THR A 88 11.68 4.57 10.97
CA THR A 88 12.67 5.65 11.05
C THR A 88 12.44 6.67 9.94
N ILE A 89 12.22 6.20 8.71
CA ILE A 89 11.91 7.05 7.56
C ILE A 89 10.67 7.91 7.85
N ILE A 90 9.61 7.30 8.38
CA ILE A 90 8.39 8.02 8.78
C ILE A 90 8.66 9.00 9.92
N ALA A 91 9.34 8.59 10.98
CA ALA A 91 9.56 9.44 12.15
C ALA A 91 10.44 10.66 11.85
N LEU A 92 11.27 10.57 10.82
CA LEU A 92 12.11 11.67 10.33
C LEU A 92 11.45 12.50 9.23
N ASP A 93 10.25 12.14 8.79
CA ASP A 93 9.52 12.81 7.70
C ASP A 93 10.37 12.95 6.42
N LEU A 94 11.08 11.88 6.05
CA LEU A 94 11.97 11.88 4.86
C LEU A 94 11.21 11.73 3.53
N GLY A 95 9.87 11.71 3.58
CA GLY A 95 9.00 11.56 2.43
C GLY A 95 9.00 10.16 1.80
N GLU A 96 8.17 10.02 0.77
CA GLU A 96 7.91 8.74 0.11
C GLU A 96 9.11 8.28 -0.73
N GLU A 97 9.92 9.20 -1.25
CA GLU A 97 11.14 8.85 -1.97
C GLU A 97 12.12 8.06 -1.11
N ALA A 98 12.24 8.38 0.19
CA ALA A 98 13.10 7.64 1.09
C ALA A 98 12.64 6.19 1.28
N HIS A 99 11.33 5.95 1.31
CA HIS A 99 10.75 4.61 1.32
C HIS A 99 11.02 3.86 0.00
N LEU A 100 10.85 4.52 -1.14
CA LEU A 100 11.18 3.95 -2.46
C LEU A 100 12.69 3.64 -2.61
N ASN A 101 13.56 4.43 -1.99
CA ASN A 101 15.01 4.21 -2.04
C ASN A 101 15.42 2.91 -1.34
N VAL A 102 14.69 2.46 -0.31
CA VAL A 102 14.91 1.14 0.30
C VAL A 102 14.64 0.02 -0.70
N TYR A 103 13.52 0.12 -1.43
CA TYR A 103 13.19 -0.83 -2.49
C TYR A 103 14.25 -0.85 -3.61
N LYS A 104 14.65 0.33 -4.10
CA LYS A 104 15.67 0.45 -5.14
C LYS A 104 16.99 -0.19 -4.70
N ASP A 105 17.42 0.07 -3.47
CA ASP A 105 18.67 -0.48 -2.94
C ASP A 105 18.65 -2.02 -2.88
N ILE A 106 17.56 -2.61 -2.40
CA ILE A 106 17.44 -4.07 -2.27
C ILE A 106 17.24 -4.73 -3.64
N GLN A 107 16.28 -4.25 -4.44
CA GLN A 107 15.82 -4.97 -5.63
C GLN A 107 16.65 -4.65 -6.87
N LEU A 108 17.08 -3.39 -7.02
CA LEU A 108 17.82 -2.93 -8.21
C LEU A 108 19.33 -2.94 -7.96
N LEU A 109 19.79 -2.40 -6.83
CA LEU A 109 21.21 -2.29 -6.52
C LEU A 109 21.76 -3.50 -5.74
N ARG A 110 20.90 -4.47 -5.39
CA ARG A 110 21.25 -5.71 -4.69
C ARG A 110 22.08 -5.48 -3.42
N LYS A 111 21.76 -4.41 -2.69
CA LYS A 111 22.36 -4.12 -1.39
C LYS A 111 21.71 -4.97 -0.31
N ASN A 112 22.53 -5.43 0.62
CA ASN A 112 22.03 -6.01 1.86
C ASN A 112 21.50 -4.90 2.75
N LEU A 113 20.35 -5.13 3.39
CA LEU A 113 19.78 -4.28 4.44
C LEU A 113 19.31 -5.15 5.62
N ASN A 114 20.23 -5.96 6.14
CA ASN A 114 19.94 -6.97 7.16
C ASN A 114 20.63 -6.69 8.50
N SER A 115 21.42 -5.63 8.59
CA SER A 115 22.13 -5.24 9.80
C SER A 115 22.04 -3.74 10.07
N LYS A 116 22.38 -3.35 11.31
CA LYS A 116 22.49 -1.94 11.71
C LYS A 116 23.52 -1.18 10.87
N ASN A 117 24.63 -1.82 10.52
CA ASN A 117 25.67 -1.21 9.68
C ASN A 117 25.16 -0.99 8.25
N ASP A 118 24.39 -1.92 7.70
CA ASP A 118 23.77 -1.73 6.38
C ASP A 118 22.83 -0.52 6.36
N VAL A 119 22.05 -0.34 7.44
CA VAL A 119 21.15 0.81 7.59
C VAL A 119 21.92 2.13 7.71
N LEU A 120 23.04 2.15 8.43
CA LEU A 120 23.94 3.31 8.48
C LEU A 120 24.47 3.66 7.08
N GLU A 121 24.92 2.65 6.32
CA GLU A 121 25.41 2.86 4.95
C GLU A 121 24.30 3.25 3.97
N PHE A 122 23.06 2.81 4.21
CA PHE A 122 21.87 3.34 3.51
C PHE A 122 21.69 4.83 3.77
N ALA A 123 21.74 5.26 5.03
CA ALA A 123 21.56 6.67 5.38
C ALA A 123 22.61 7.56 4.69
N LYS A 124 23.89 7.17 4.74
CA LYS A 124 24.98 7.88 4.08
C LYS A 124 24.82 7.94 2.56
N ARG A 125 24.45 6.82 1.92
CA ARG A 125 24.30 6.71 0.46
C ARG A 125 23.25 7.66 -0.10
N HIS A 126 22.16 7.85 0.64
CA HIS A 126 21.06 8.74 0.25
C HIS A 126 21.19 10.15 0.85
N GLY A 127 22.34 10.48 1.46
CA GLY A 127 22.64 11.82 1.95
C GLY A 127 21.83 12.25 3.17
N TYR A 128 21.28 11.31 3.93
CA TYR A 128 20.61 11.62 5.21
C TYR A 128 21.66 11.88 6.30
N ASP A 129 21.31 12.71 7.29
CA ASP A 129 22.12 12.89 8.51
C ASP A 129 22.20 11.54 9.24
N ASP A 130 23.33 10.85 9.10
CA ASP A 130 23.53 9.48 9.54
C ASP A 130 23.49 9.37 11.08
N THR A 131 23.98 10.38 11.78
CA THR A 131 23.93 10.47 13.23
C THR A 131 22.48 10.60 13.71
N LYS A 132 21.73 11.56 13.16
CA LYS A 132 20.30 11.74 13.49
C LYS A 132 19.49 10.49 13.10
N PHE A 133 19.75 9.92 11.93
CA PHE A 133 19.09 8.72 11.43
C PHE A 133 19.28 7.54 12.37
N MET A 134 20.53 7.26 12.74
CA MET A 134 20.82 6.14 13.62
C MET A 134 20.35 6.39 15.05
N ASN A 135 20.31 7.63 15.54
CA ASN A 135 19.71 7.95 16.83
C ASN A 135 18.21 7.60 16.86
N VAL A 136 17.46 7.99 15.83
CA VAL A 136 16.03 7.63 15.71
C VAL A 136 15.86 6.13 15.54
N TYR A 137 16.61 5.50 14.62
CA TYR A 137 16.55 4.06 14.38
C TYR A 137 16.80 3.24 15.64
N ASN A 138 17.77 3.62 16.47
CA ASN A 138 18.10 2.93 17.72
C ASN A 138 17.15 3.26 18.88
N SER A 139 16.26 4.25 18.73
CA SER A 139 15.38 4.69 19.81
C SER A 139 14.42 3.58 20.26
N PHE A 140 14.05 3.64 21.55
CA PHE A 140 13.08 2.71 22.13
C PHE A 140 11.72 2.79 21.41
N GLY A 141 11.26 4.00 21.08
CA GLY A 141 9.98 4.22 20.38
C GLY A 141 9.91 3.54 19.01
N ILE A 142 10.99 3.62 18.21
CA ILE A 142 11.06 2.89 16.93
C ILE A 142 11.09 1.38 17.16
N GLY A 143 11.79 0.91 18.20
CA GLY A 143 11.77 -0.51 18.59
C GLY A 143 10.36 -1.01 18.89
N ILE A 144 9.56 -0.26 19.67
CA ILE A 144 8.17 -0.62 19.96
C ILE A 144 7.32 -0.66 18.68
N LYS A 145 7.42 0.35 17.81
CA LYS A 145 6.69 0.36 16.52
C LYS A 145 7.04 -0.86 15.66
N ALA A 146 8.33 -1.18 15.53
CA ALA A 146 8.79 -2.34 14.78
C ALA A 146 8.25 -3.66 15.37
N GLN A 147 8.34 -3.83 16.69
CA GLN A 147 7.82 -5.03 17.35
C GLN A 147 6.30 -5.15 17.23
N ASN A 148 5.57 -4.03 17.29
CA ASN A 148 4.12 -4.01 17.07
C ASN A 148 3.76 -4.46 15.65
N ALA A 149 4.44 -3.93 14.64
CA ALA A 149 4.24 -4.33 13.25
C ALA A 149 4.46 -5.84 13.06
N LEU A 150 5.58 -6.36 13.57
CA LEU A 150 5.88 -7.80 13.45
C LEU A 150 4.89 -8.67 14.24
N ARG A 151 4.32 -8.18 15.34
CA ARG A 151 3.22 -8.89 16.04
C ARG A 151 1.95 -8.90 15.19
N THR A 152 1.58 -7.79 14.56
CA THR A 152 0.42 -7.75 13.64
C THR A 152 0.63 -8.71 12.47
N VAL A 153 1.81 -8.71 11.84
CA VAL A 153 2.16 -9.66 10.76
C VAL A 153 1.99 -11.12 11.23
N ARG A 154 2.49 -11.47 12.43
CA ARG A 154 2.29 -12.81 13.00
C ARG A 154 0.83 -13.13 13.28
N SER A 155 0.05 -12.19 13.81
CA SER A 155 -1.37 -12.37 14.08
C SER A 155 -2.16 -12.67 12.81
N LEU A 156 -1.89 -11.92 11.74
CA LEU A 156 -2.50 -12.14 10.43
C LEU A 156 -2.10 -13.49 9.84
N GLY A 157 -0.83 -13.89 9.98
CA GLY A 157 -0.35 -15.20 9.54
C GLY A 157 -1.03 -16.36 10.29
N ASN A 158 -1.12 -16.28 11.62
CA ASN A 158 -1.79 -17.29 12.44
C ASN A 158 -3.29 -17.43 12.13
N ALA A 159 -3.94 -16.35 11.69
CA ALA A 159 -5.33 -16.35 11.27
C ALA A 159 -5.53 -16.79 9.80
N GLY A 160 -4.47 -17.14 9.07
CA GLY A 160 -4.54 -17.49 7.64
C GLY A 160 -4.84 -16.32 6.70
N VAL A 161 -4.81 -15.08 7.20
CA VAL A 161 -5.06 -13.87 6.40
C VAL A 161 -3.83 -13.53 5.56
N LEU A 162 -2.64 -13.66 6.15
CA LEU A 162 -1.37 -13.35 5.50
C LEU A 162 -0.70 -14.62 4.96
N GLU A 163 -0.84 -14.86 3.66
CA GLU A 163 -0.20 -15.97 2.93
C GLU A 163 1.03 -15.51 2.13
N GLY A 164 1.19 -14.20 1.96
CA GLY A 164 2.27 -13.58 1.20
C GLY A 164 2.15 -12.06 1.20
N VAL A 165 3.10 -11.38 0.56
CA VAL A 165 3.08 -9.91 0.42
C VAL A 165 3.04 -9.51 -1.07
N PRO A 166 2.36 -8.39 -1.42
CA PRO A 166 1.58 -7.55 -0.52
C PRO A 166 0.25 -8.23 -0.16
N THR A 167 -0.16 -8.12 1.11
CA THR A 167 -1.53 -8.45 1.54
C THR A 167 -2.23 -7.15 1.89
N ILE A 168 -3.41 -6.94 1.30
CA ILE A 168 -4.21 -5.73 1.47
C ILE A 168 -5.43 -6.07 2.32
N VAL A 169 -5.64 -5.32 3.40
CA VAL A 169 -6.80 -5.42 4.28
C VAL A 169 -7.50 -4.07 4.33
N ILE A 170 -8.80 -4.04 4.07
CA ILE A 170 -9.61 -2.81 4.04
C ILE A 170 -10.58 -2.83 5.21
N ASN A 171 -10.62 -1.73 5.96
CA ASN A 171 -11.48 -1.51 7.13
C ASN A 171 -11.43 -2.65 8.15
N GLY A 172 -10.27 -3.32 8.26
CA GLY A 172 -10.07 -4.45 9.17
C GLY A 172 -10.89 -5.70 8.84
N LYS A 173 -11.68 -5.70 7.76
CA LYS A 173 -12.71 -6.73 7.52
C LYS A 173 -12.60 -7.41 6.15
N TYR A 174 -12.01 -6.75 5.16
CA TYR A 174 -11.88 -7.28 3.81
C TYR A 174 -10.42 -7.59 3.47
N LYS A 175 -10.07 -8.86 3.25
CA LYS A 175 -8.82 -9.25 2.58
C LYS A 175 -9.03 -9.11 1.08
N PHE A 176 -8.36 -8.12 0.47
CA PHE A 176 -8.54 -7.80 -0.95
C PHE A 176 -7.71 -8.72 -1.85
N ARG A 177 -8.26 -9.07 -3.02
CA ARG A 177 -7.61 -9.90 -4.05
C ARG A 177 -7.26 -9.04 -5.25
N ARG A 178 -5.96 -8.77 -5.42
CA ARG A 178 -5.44 -8.00 -6.55
C ARG A 178 -5.51 -8.77 -7.86
N THR A 179 -5.88 -8.07 -8.92
CA THR A 179 -5.74 -8.53 -10.32
C THR A 179 -4.65 -7.73 -11.05
N GLY A 180 -4.39 -8.04 -12.31
CA GLY A 180 -3.49 -7.25 -13.16
C GLY A 180 -4.05 -5.86 -13.54
N ASP A 181 -5.35 -5.64 -13.37
CA ASP A 181 -6.00 -4.36 -13.67
C ASP A 181 -5.88 -3.40 -12.48
N VAL A 182 -4.92 -2.48 -12.58
CA VAL A 182 -4.61 -1.52 -11.52
C VAL A 182 -5.78 -0.57 -11.24
N GLN A 183 -6.47 -0.07 -12.27
CA GLN A 183 -7.55 0.90 -12.05
C GLN A 183 -8.75 0.21 -11.40
N ARG A 184 -9.13 -0.97 -11.90
CA ARG A 184 -10.17 -1.77 -11.26
C ARG A 184 -9.84 -2.11 -9.81
N ASN A 185 -8.57 -2.42 -9.51
CA ASN A 185 -8.15 -2.66 -8.13
C ASN A 185 -8.38 -1.42 -7.25
N ILE A 186 -8.02 -0.22 -7.73
CA ILE A 186 -8.25 1.02 -7.00
C ILE A 186 -9.74 1.25 -6.76
N ASP A 187 -10.55 1.17 -7.81
CA ASP A 187 -12.00 1.38 -7.73
C ASP A 187 -12.65 0.42 -6.71
N ASN A 188 -12.27 -0.86 -6.75
CA ASN A 188 -12.76 -1.87 -5.82
C ASN A 188 -12.28 -1.61 -4.38
N MET A 189 -11.03 -1.20 -4.19
CA MET A 189 -10.52 -0.88 -2.85
C MET A 189 -11.23 0.33 -2.25
N LEU A 190 -11.49 1.37 -3.05
CA LEU A 190 -12.25 2.54 -2.64
C LEU A 190 -13.71 2.21 -2.32
N PHE A 191 -14.35 1.37 -3.14
CA PHE A 191 -15.69 0.88 -2.85
C PHE A 191 -15.76 0.16 -1.50
N LEU A 192 -14.82 -0.75 -1.22
CA LEU A 192 -14.73 -1.47 0.05
C LEU A 192 -14.30 -0.60 1.22
N TYR A 193 -13.66 0.55 0.96
CA TYR A 193 -13.30 1.52 1.99
C TYR A 193 -14.51 2.34 2.44
N ASP A 194 -15.39 2.68 1.49
CA ASP A 194 -16.61 3.45 1.74
C ASP A 194 -17.76 2.60 2.32
N ASN A 195 -17.65 1.26 2.29
CA ASN A 195 -18.69 0.30 2.71
C ASN A 195 -18.22 -0.70 3.77
#